data_AF-A0A3D1PJ90-F1
#
_entry.id   AF-A0A3D1PJ90-F1
#
_cell.length_a   1.000
_cell.length_b   1.000
_cell.length_c   1.000
_cell.angle_alpha   90.00
_cell.angle_beta   90.00
_cell.angle_gamma   90.00
#
_symmetry.space_group_name_H-M   'P 1'
#
loop_
_entity.id
_entity.type
_entity.pdbx_description
1 polymer ?
#
loop_
_entity_poly.entity_id
_entity_poly.type
_entity_poly.pdbx_seq_one_letter_code
_entity_poly.pdbx_strand_id
1 'polypeptide(L)'
;MTGKQIEKIRNEIPQFENGIPYKLTPEQKALHRELDCREMINSCLIYGSKFLGTRYSEKYIKELGEKRVLELFDEQKADFDKAVVFHNVYEDSEGISYNSIKWEDEIEI
;
A
#
# COMPACT_ATOMS: atom_id res chain seq x y z
N MET A 1 4.10 7.17 0.28
CA MET A 1 3.10 7.32 1.34
C MET A 1 3.22 6.18 2.35
N THR A 2 3.15 6.48 3.64
CA THR A 2 3.26 5.50 4.72
C THR A 2 2.00 4.66 4.88
N GLY A 3 2.11 3.51 5.55
CA GLY A 3 0.94 2.67 5.88
C GLY A 3 -0.11 3.44 6.70
N LYS A 4 0.32 4.24 7.69
CA LYS A 4 -0.59 5.06 8.51
C LYS A 4 -1.31 6.14 7.69
N GLN A 5 -0.61 6.77 6.74
CA GLN A 5 -1.21 7.75 5.84
C GLN A 5 -2.26 7.11 4.92
N ILE A 6 -1.97 5.91 4.39
CA ILE A 6 -2.94 5.13 3.59
C ILE A 6 -4.19 4.80 4.42
N GLU A 7 -4.00 4.29 5.65
CA GLU A 7 -5.09 3.94 6.55
C GLU A 7 -5.96 5.16 6.88
N LYS A 8 -5.33 6.30 7.17
CA LYS A 8 -6.04 7.56 7.44
C LYS A 8 -6.95 7.96 6.28
N ILE A 9 -6.41 8.00 5.05
CA ILE A 9 -7.22 8.36 3.87
C ILE A 9 -8.32 7.32 3.64
N ARG A 10 -8.03 6.03 3.82
CA ARG A 10 -9.03 4.96 3.66
C ARG A 10 -10.19 5.12 4.65
N ASN A 11 -9.91 5.57 5.87
CA ASN A 11 -10.92 5.82 6.90
C ASN A 11 -11.74 7.11 6.66
N GLU A 12 -11.24 8.04 5.86
CA GLU A 12 -11.99 9.23 5.43
C GLU A 12 -13.04 8.90 4.34
N ILE A 13 -12.91 7.76 3.65
CA ILE A 13 -13.89 7.31 2.66
C ILE A 13 -15.07 6.64 3.38
N PRO A 14 -16.32 7.10 3.16
CA PRO A 14 -17.49 6.49 3.79
C PRO A 14 -17.61 5.00 3.44
N GLN A 15 -17.62 4.14 4.45
CA GLN A 15 -17.79 2.69 4.28
C GLN A 15 -19.24 2.25 4.45
N PHE A 16 -19.96 2.88 5.37
CA PHE A 16 -21.35 2.57 5.69
C PHE A 16 -22.15 3.85 5.93
N GLU A 17 -23.42 3.84 5.52
CA GLU A 17 -24.40 4.86 5.87
C GLU A 17 -25.62 4.14 6.46
N ASN A 18 -25.93 4.43 7.73
CA ASN A 18 -27.04 3.79 8.47
C ASN A 18 -27.01 2.25 8.46
N GLY A 19 -25.82 1.65 8.56
CA GLY A 19 -25.65 0.19 8.57
C GLY A 19 -25.73 -0.48 7.19
N ILE A 20 -25.88 0.30 6.12
CA ILE A 20 -25.86 -0.17 4.73
C ILE A 20 -24.49 0.17 4.11
N PRO A 21 -23.86 -0.75 3.36
CA PRO A 21 -22.62 -0.45 2.63
C PRO A 21 -22.79 0.78 1.74
N TYR A 22 -21.90 1.76 1.88
CA TYR A 22 -21.97 2.99 1.12
C TYR A 22 -21.70 2.73 -0.36
N LYS A 23 -22.53 3.29 -1.24
CA LYS A 23 -22.33 3.17 -2.68
C LYS A 23 -21.26 4.16 -3.12
N LEU A 24 -20.02 3.68 -3.15
CA LEU A 24 -18.86 4.47 -3.58
C LEU A 24 -19.04 5.04 -4.99
N THR A 25 -18.68 6.32 -5.15
CA THR A 25 -18.58 6.95 -6.47
C THR A 25 -17.43 6.33 -7.28
N PRO A 26 -17.40 6.49 -8.62
CA PRO A 26 -16.27 6.04 -9.44
C PRO A 26 -14.91 6.57 -8.94
N GLU A 27 -14.86 7.83 -8.50
CA GLU A 27 -13.66 8.49 -7.99
C GLU A 27 -13.21 7.85 -6.67
N GLN A 28 -14.14 7.56 -5.75
CA GLN A 28 -13.83 6.87 -4.49
C GLN A 28 -13.34 5.45 -4.73
N LYS A 29 -13.92 4.73 -5.71
CA LYS A 29 -13.43 3.39 -6.10
C LYS A 29 -12.03 3.44 -6.68
N ALA A 30 -11.75 4.41 -7.55
CA ALA A 30 -10.43 4.63 -8.10
C ALA A 30 -9.42 4.94 -6.99
N LEU A 31 -9.77 5.83 -6.06
CA LEU A 31 -8.94 6.15 -4.90
C LEU A 31 -8.65 4.92 -4.04
N HIS A 32 -9.65 4.12 -3.68
CA HIS A 32 -9.44 2.85 -2.98
C HIS A 32 -8.47 1.95 -3.72
N ARG A 33 -8.58 1.90 -5.05
CA ARG A 33 -7.71 1.06 -5.86
C ARG A 33 -6.27 1.57 -5.91
N GLU A 34 -6.07 2.89 -5.93
CA GLU A 34 -4.74 3.49 -5.79
C GLU A 34 -4.13 3.18 -4.42
N LEU A 35 -4.91 3.28 -3.34
CA LEU A 35 -4.46 2.93 -1.98
C LEU A 35 -4.05 1.45 -1.90
N ASP A 36 -4.88 0.54 -2.41
CA ASP A 36 -4.56 -0.90 -2.48
C ASP A 36 -3.28 -1.17 -3.31
N CYS A 37 -3.05 -0.38 -4.36
CA CYS A 37 -1.84 -0.49 -5.18
C CYS A 37 -0.60 -0.10 -4.38
N ARG A 38 -0.66 1.02 -3.67
CA ARG A 38 0.44 1.50 -2.82
C ARG A 38 0.78 0.52 -1.70
N GLU A 39 -0.23 -0.09 -1.06
CA GLU A 39 0.00 -1.13 -0.05
C GLU A 39 0.71 -2.35 -0.63
N MET A 40 0.29 -2.79 -1.83
CA MET A 40 0.95 -3.91 -2.50
C MET A 40 2.39 -3.58 -2.88
N ILE A 41 2.67 -2.37 -3.36
CA ILE A 41 4.01 -1.89 -3.65
C ILE A 41 4.86 -1.92 -2.37
N ASN A 42 4.36 -1.36 -1.27
CA ASN A 42 5.05 -1.36 0.01
C ASN A 42 5.39 -2.77 0.48
N SER A 43 4.42 -3.69 0.40
CA SER A 43 4.63 -5.11 0.74
C SER A 43 5.75 -5.71 -0.12
N CYS A 44 5.74 -5.49 -1.44
CA CYS A 44 6.79 -5.99 -2.31
C CYS A 44 8.16 -5.43 -1.93
N LEU A 45 8.26 -4.12 -1.66
CA LEU A 45 9.52 -3.46 -1.30
C LEU A 45 10.09 -3.98 0.03
N ILE A 46 9.25 -4.14 1.06
CA ILE A 46 9.64 -4.64 2.39
C ILE A 46 10.25 -6.05 2.32
N TYR A 47 9.77 -6.88 1.39
CA TYR A 47 10.26 -8.25 1.19
C TYR A 47 11.25 -8.37 0.01
N GLY A 48 11.71 -7.26 -0.57
CA GLY A 48 12.65 -7.26 -1.71
C GLY A 48 12.10 -7.93 -2.97
N SER A 49 10.78 -8.07 -3.08
CA SER A 49 10.09 -8.70 -4.20
C SER A 49 9.84 -7.71 -5.35
N LYS A 50 9.80 -8.20 -6.58
CA LYS A 50 9.47 -7.37 -7.76
C LYS A 50 7.97 -7.12 -7.81
N PHE A 51 7.58 -5.86 -7.94
CA PHE A 51 6.19 -5.47 -8.18
C PHE A 51 5.87 -5.39 -9.68
N LEU A 52 6.56 -4.52 -10.42
CA LEU A 52 6.35 -4.31 -11.86
C LEU A 52 6.66 -5.55 -12.68
N GLY A 53 5.84 -5.80 -13.71
CA GLY A 53 6.00 -6.96 -14.60
C GLY A 53 5.60 -8.29 -13.95
N THR A 54 4.88 -8.25 -12.83
CA THR A 54 4.37 -9.44 -12.13
C THR A 54 2.85 -9.40 -12.01
N ARG A 55 2.27 -10.55 -11.65
CA ARG A 55 0.85 -10.70 -11.29
C ARG A 55 0.36 -9.68 -10.24
N TYR A 56 1.27 -9.17 -9.39
CA TYR A 56 0.91 -8.17 -8.39
C TYR A 56 0.53 -6.84 -9.03
N SER A 57 1.19 -6.46 -10.12
CA SER A 57 0.95 -5.20 -10.84
C SER A 57 -0.18 -5.29 -11.89
N GLU A 58 -0.38 -6.46 -12.52
CA GLU A 58 -1.31 -6.64 -13.66
C GLU A 58 -2.73 -6.14 -13.38
N LYS A 59 -3.29 -6.51 -12.22
CA LYS A 59 -4.66 -6.10 -11.84
C LYS A 59 -4.79 -4.58 -11.70
N TYR A 60 -3.76 -3.91 -11.18
CA TYR A 60 -3.77 -2.46 -11.01
C TYR A 60 -3.56 -1.74 -12.34
N ILE A 61 -2.70 -2.28 -13.22
CA ILE A 61 -2.49 -1.72 -14.56
C ILE A 61 -3.80 -1.74 -15.37
N LYS A 62 -4.57 -2.83 -15.27
CA LYS A 62 -5.87 -2.94 -15.95
C LYS A 62 -6.90 -1.92 -15.46
N GLU A 63 -6.86 -1.58 -14.17
CA GLU A 63 -7.88 -0.74 -13.54
C GLU A 63 -7.52 0.74 -13.46
N LEU A 64 -6.23 1.06 -13.26
CA LEU A 64 -5.72 2.43 -13.09
C LEU A 64 -4.94 2.94 -14.31
N GLY A 65 -4.49 2.04 -15.19
CA GLY A 65 -3.60 2.34 -16.30
C GLY A 65 -2.12 2.24 -15.92
N GLU A 66 -1.30 1.80 -16.87
CA GLU A 66 0.14 1.54 -16.66
C GLU A 66 0.89 2.78 -16.17
N LYS A 67 0.68 3.92 -16.83
CA LYS A 67 1.32 5.19 -16.46
C LYS A 67 1.07 5.54 -14.99
N ARG A 68 -0.18 5.41 -14.52
CA ARG A 68 -0.53 5.72 -13.15
C ARG A 68 0.14 4.76 -12.17
N VAL A 69 0.17 3.47 -12.48
CA VAL A 69 0.84 2.46 -11.64
C VAL A 69 2.35 2.72 -11.53
N LEU A 70 2.99 3.15 -12.62
CA LEU A 70 4.41 3.55 -12.59
C LEU A 70 4.65 4.77 -11.69
N GLU A 71 3.82 5.81 -11.82
CA GLU A 71 3.90 6.99 -10.92
C GLU A 71 3.75 6.60 -9.45
N LEU A 72 2.76 5.76 -9.13
CA LEU A 72 2.55 5.26 -7.76
C LEU A 72 3.77 4.47 -7.27
N PHE A 73 4.38 3.65 -8.14
CA PHE A 73 5.57 2.89 -7.78
C PHE A 73 6.76 3.80 -7.47
N ASP A 74 7.04 4.79 -8.32
CA ASP A 74 8.15 5.72 -8.13
C ASP A 74 7.98 6.56 -6.86
N GLU A 75 6.76 7.03 -6.60
CA GLU A 75 6.41 7.74 -5.36
C GLU A 75 6.65 6.86 -4.12
N GLN A 76 6.17 5.62 -4.12
CA GLN A 76 6.37 4.70 -2.99
C GLN A 76 7.83 4.30 -2.82
N LYS A 77 8.57 4.12 -3.92
CA LYS A 77 9.99 3.79 -3.90
C LYS A 77 10.83 4.92 -3.31
N ALA A 78 10.53 6.17 -3.68
CA ALA A 78 11.22 7.34 -3.17
C ALA A 78 11.05 7.50 -1.64
N ASP A 79 9.86 7.21 -1.12
CA ASP A 79 9.62 7.22 0.33
C ASP A 79 10.25 6.01 1.02
N PHE A 80 10.19 4.83 0.40
CA PHE A 80 10.80 3.61 0.94
C PHE A 80 12.31 3.71 1.07
N ASP A 81 12.98 4.40 0.15
CA ASP A 81 14.45 4.57 0.17
C ASP A 81 14.97 5.36 1.37
N LYS A 82 14.08 6.06 2.07
CA LYS A 82 14.38 6.77 3.32
C LYS A 82 13.94 6.02 4.57
N ALA A 83 13.21 4.91 4.40
CA ALA A 83 12.66 4.13 5.49
C ALA A 83 13.67 3.11 6.03
N VAL A 84 13.42 2.63 7.24
CA VAL A 84 14.20 1.55 7.87
C VAL A 84 13.33 0.29 7.92
N VAL A 85 13.85 -0.81 7.38
CA VAL A 85 13.20 -2.13 7.44
C VAL A 85 13.76 -2.92 8.62
N PHE A 86 12.87 -3.43 9.46
CA PHE A 86 13.20 -4.37 10.54
C PHE A 86 12.78 -5.77 10.11
N HIS A 87 13.75 -6.68 10.05
CA HIS A 87 13.51 -8.04 9.60
C HIS A 87 13.10 -8.96 10.75
N ASN A 88 12.22 -9.92 10.46
CA ASN A 88 11.79 -10.97 11.40
C ASN A 88 11.27 -10.44 12.75
N VAL A 89 10.44 -9.39 12.71
CA VAL A 89 9.93 -8.75 13.94
C VAL A 89 8.85 -9.57 14.63
N TYR A 90 8.24 -10.50 13.90
CA TYR A 90 7.23 -11.42 14.40
C TYR A 90 7.28 -12.71 13.59
N GLU A 91 7.11 -13.85 14.24
CA GLU A 91 6.95 -15.17 13.61
C GLU A 91 5.63 -15.76 14.08
N ASP A 92 4.80 -16.24 13.15
CA ASP A 92 3.54 -16.90 13.49
C ASP A 92 3.74 -18.39 13.84
N SER A 93 2.66 -19.07 14.23
CA SER A 93 2.70 -20.49 14.58
C SER A 93 3.05 -21.43 13.40
N GLU A 94 3.08 -20.91 12.17
CA GLU A 94 3.47 -21.64 10.96
C GLU A 94 4.95 -21.42 10.60
N GLY A 95 5.69 -20.62 11.39
CA GLY A 95 7.09 -20.30 11.14
C GLY A 95 7.29 -19.21 10.08
N ILE A 96 6.24 -18.44 9.75
CA ILE A 96 6.34 -17.35 8.79
C ILE A 96 6.79 -16.08 9.54
N SER A 97 7.94 -15.56 9.13
CA SER A 97 8.49 -14.31 9.66
C SER A 97 7.97 -13.09 8.90
N TYR A 98 7.57 -12.07 9.64
CA TYR A 98 7.07 -10.81 9.13
C TYR A 98 8.09 -9.70 9.36
N ASN A 99 8.27 -8.86 8.34
CA ASN A 99 9.10 -7.65 8.43
C ASN A 99 8.21 -6.46 8.80
N SER A 100 8.78 -5.46 9.46
CA SER A 100 8.14 -4.16 9.63
C SER A 100 8.96 -3.06 8.96
N ILE A 101 8.29 -1.95 8.66
CA ILE A 101 8.89 -0.75 8.12
C ILE A 101 8.63 0.41 9.07
N LYS A 102 9.65 1.23 9.30
CA LYS A 102 9.52 2.52 9.98
C LYS A 102 9.86 3.60 8.96
N TRP A 103 8.87 4.42 8.64
CA TRP A 103 9.00 5.48 7.64
C TRP A 103 9.75 6.67 8.23
N GLU A 104 10.36 7.51 7.36
CA GLU A 104 11.18 8.66 7.77
C GLU A 104 10.46 9.58 8.76
N ASP A 105 9.19 9.87 8.52
CA ASP A 105 8.31 10.72 9.34
C ASP A 105 7.87 10.05 10.66
N GLU A 106 8.20 8.78 10.87
CA GLU A 106 7.92 8.02 12.09
C GLU A 106 9.16 7.79 12.96
N ILE A 107 10.34 8.17 12.46
CA ILE A 107 11.59 8.09 13.21
C ILE A 107 11.64 9.29 14.18
N GLU A 108 11.27 9.05 15.44
CA GLU A 108 11.57 9.99 16.54
C GLU A 108 13.10 10.22 16.59
N ILE A 109 13.49 11.51 16.60
CA ILE A 109 14.88 11.99 16.71
C ILE A 109 15.25 12.13 18.19
#